data_AF-A0A1Z4IKW4-F1
#
_entry.id   AF-A0A1Z4IKW4-F1
#
_cell.length_a   1.000
_cell.length_b   1.000
_cell.length_c   1.000
_cell.angle_alpha   90.00
_cell.angle_beta   90.00
_cell.angle_gamma   90.00
#
_symmetry.space_group_name_H-M   'P 1'
#
loop_
_entity.id
_entity.type
_entity.pdbx_description
1 polymer ?
#
loop_
_entity_poly.entity_id
_entity_poly.type
_entity_poly.pdbx_seq_one_letter_code
_entity_poly.pdbx_strand_id
1 'polypeptide(L)'
;MTTLKDPPQNFQPPLYNQAAFDKIREAIDYQSTLALTAGGFAMGTGSMFHPVGWLIFGLAYKPLVVTQKLARLERIGTSIFREFEKEGVKVYPTVPVENNNPIDLFVRFPQTTHLFISIRSKGDREIVYNEAREVLQVKRKDNNGLKIWKPCPLVELADYEKWLTKNRDKFLMTSREAQKTPTAKVLLLCPPTKASANHKEHLYTEIGDMRVLVLRRKGSAFVITESEVNRFVRAWLSKYK
;
A
#
# COMPACT_ATOMS: atom_id res chain seq x y z
N MET A 1 -24.46 -20.49 8.26
CA MET A 1 -24.46 -19.81 6.94
C MET A 1 -24.21 -18.34 7.18
N THR A 2 -23.04 -17.78 6.81
CA THR A 2 -22.79 -16.33 6.91
C THR A 2 -23.18 -15.69 5.59
N THR A 3 -24.40 -15.16 5.53
CA THR A 3 -24.91 -14.39 4.40
C THR A 3 -24.12 -13.09 4.24
N LEU A 4 -23.85 -12.69 3.00
CA LEU A 4 -23.46 -11.31 2.69
C LEU A 4 -24.59 -10.41 3.20
N LYS A 5 -24.24 -9.32 3.90
CA LYS A 5 -25.25 -8.28 4.14
C LYS A 5 -25.62 -7.70 2.79
N ASP A 6 -26.92 -7.60 2.52
CA ASP A 6 -27.38 -6.96 1.29
C ASP A 6 -26.81 -5.54 1.24
N PRO A 7 -26.06 -5.18 0.19
CA PRO A 7 -25.51 -3.84 0.06
C PRO A 7 -26.67 -2.84 -0.05
N PRO A 8 -26.55 -1.63 0.50
CA PRO A 8 -27.58 -0.61 0.37
C PRO A 8 -27.88 -0.34 -1.12
N GLN A 9 -29.12 0.03 -1.46
CA GLN A 9 -29.62 0.15 -2.85
C GLN A 9 -28.75 1.02 -3.79
N ASN A 10 -27.90 1.90 -3.25
CA ASN A 10 -26.98 2.76 -4.02
C ASN A 10 -25.49 2.49 -3.74
N PHE A 11 -25.14 1.29 -3.26
CA PHE A 11 -23.76 0.95 -2.95
C PHE A 11 -22.95 0.71 -4.24
N GLN A 12 -22.00 1.60 -4.51
CA GLN A 12 -20.97 1.35 -5.52
C GLN A 12 -19.72 0.77 -4.84
N PRO A 13 -19.28 -0.44 -5.21
CA PRO A 13 -18.03 -0.97 -4.71
C PRO A 13 -16.87 -0.07 -5.14
N PRO A 14 -15.78 0.00 -4.35
CA PRO A 14 -14.59 0.73 -4.76
C PRO A 14 -14.07 0.17 -6.07
N LEU A 15 -13.61 1.07 -6.94
CA LEU A 15 -13.00 0.70 -8.21
C LEU A 15 -11.78 -0.19 -7.96
N TYR A 16 -11.57 -1.17 -8.84
CA TYR A 16 -10.44 -2.09 -8.78
C TYR A 16 -9.90 -2.37 -10.18
N ASN A 17 -8.68 -2.91 -10.24
CA ASN A 17 -7.98 -3.30 -11.46
C ASN A 17 -7.93 -2.15 -12.48
N GLN A 18 -8.15 -2.46 -13.76
CA GLN A 18 -7.99 -1.53 -14.88
C GLN A 18 -8.76 -0.22 -14.68
N ALA A 19 -10.04 -0.28 -14.31
CA ALA A 19 -10.87 0.91 -14.09
C ALA A 19 -10.33 1.83 -12.98
N ALA A 20 -9.66 1.28 -11.97
CA ALA A 20 -9.03 2.07 -10.92
C ALA A 20 -7.69 2.69 -11.37
N PHE A 21 -6.92 1.95 -12.18
CA PHE A 21 -5.65 2.44 -12.72
C PHE A 21 -5.85 3.48 -13.81
N ASP A 22 -6.88 3.38 -14.64
CA ASP A 22 -7.22 4.38 -15.65
C ASP A 22 -7.51 5.73 -14.98
N LYS A 23 -8.30 5.73 -13.90
CA LYS A 23 -8.52 6.93 -13.08
C LYS A 23 -7.27 7.46 -12.40
N ILE A 24 -6.24 6.65 -12.19
CA ILE A 24 -4.95 7.10 -11.65
C ILE A 24 -4.10 7.70 -12.77
N ARG A 25 -4.16 7.17 -13.99
CA ARG A 25 -3.46 7.72 -15.17
C ARG A 25 -4.02 9.08 -15.55
N GLU A 26 -5.34 9.20 -15.71
CA GLU A 26 -6.02 10.49 -16.00
C GLU A 26 -5.59 11.60 -15.03
N ALA A 27 -5.44 11.18 -13.78
CA ALA A 27 -5.02 11.97 -12.66
C ALA A 27 -3.55 12.40 -12.68
N ILE A 28 -2.65 11.48 -13.03
CA ILE A 28 -1.23 11.77 -13.25
C ILE A 28 -1.10 12.74 -14.42
N ASP A 29 -1.85 12.52 -15.50
CA ASP A 29 -1.83 13.35 -16.70
C ASP A 29 -2.37 14.75 -16.39
N TYR A 30 -3.47 14.86 -15.63
CA TYR A 30 -4.02 16.13 -15.18
C TYR A 30 -3.02 16.91 -14.30
N GLN A 31 -2.42 16.26 -13.30
CA GLN A 31 -1.43 16.91 -12.42
C GLN A 31 -0.14 17.29 -13.16
N SER A 32 0.29 16.48 -14.13
CA SER A 32 1.45 16.78 -14.96
C SER A 32 1.16 17.94 -15.90
N THR A 33 -0.04 17.98 -16.49
CA THR A 33 -0.51 19.11 -17.32
C THR A 33 -0.60 20.38 -16.49
N LEU A 34 -1.18 20.34 -15.29
CA LEU A 34 -1.20 21.46 -14.36
C LEU A 34 0.20 21.92 -13.94
N ALA A 35 1.15 21.02 -13.73
CA ALA A 35 2.52 21.38 -13.40
C ALA A 35 3.26 22.02 -14.59
N LEU A 36 2.97 21.56 -15.82
CA LEU A 36 3.49 22.15 -17.06
C LEU A 36 2.87 23.52 -17.35
N THR A 37 1.58 23.72 -17.06
CA THR A 37 0.89 25.01 -17.22
C THR A 37 1.17 25.98 -16.06
N ALA A 38 1.46 25.49 -14.86
CA ALA A 38 1.93 26.30 -13.72
C ALA A 38 3.37 26.83 -13.88
N GLY A 39 4.09 26.41 -14.93
CA GLY A 39 5.26 27.15 -15.45
C GLY A 39 4.89 28.47 -16.13
N GLY A 40 3.59 28.74 -16.35
CA GLY A 40 3.07 29.94 -17.01
C GLY A 40 2.02 30.72 -16.22
N PHE A 41 1.20 30.12 -15.35
CA PHE A 41 0.23 30.87 -14.55
C PHE A 41 0.02 30.28 -13.15
N ALA A 42 0.32 31.09 -12.15
CA ALA A 42 -0.11 30.88 -10.77
C ALA A 42 -1.61 31.24 -10.64
N MET A 43 -2.31 30.42 -9.84
CA MET A 43 -3.67 30.59 -9.32
C MET A 43 -4.85 30.29 -10.25
N GLY A 44 -5.76 29.47 -9.71
CA GLY A 44 -7.17 29.45 -10.07
C GLY A 44 -7.58 28.23 -10.89
N THR A 45 -8.06 27.20 -10.22
CA THR A 45 -9.44 26.67 -10.41
C THR A 45 -9.66 25.53 -9.44
N GLY A 46 -10.47 25.78 -8.41
CA GLY A 46 -11.20 24.71 -7.76
C GLY A 46 -12.21 24.15 -8.76
N SER A 47 -11.92 22.99 -9.33
CA SER A 47 -12.90 22.25 -10.12
C SER A 47 -13.37 21.02 -9.33
N MET A 48 -14.61 21.17 -8.90
CA MET A 48 -15.47 20.27 -8.16
C MET A 48 -15.82 19.02 -9.00
N PHE A 49 -14.98 17.96 -8.99
CA PHE A 49 -15.39 16.63 -9.47
C PHE A 49 -14.79 15.51 -8.61
N HIS A 50 -15.66 14.83 -7.87
CA HIS A 50 -15.43 13.68 -6.98
C HIS A 50 -14.77 12.47 -7.70
N PRO A 51 -14.00 11.57 -7.02
CA PRO A 51 -14.34 11.01 -5.70
C PRO A 51 -13.32 11.35 -4.61
N VAL A 52 -13.86 11.65 -3.42
CA VAL A 52 -13.23 12.05 -2.13
C VAL A 52 -11.81 11.55 -1.83
N GLY A 53 -11.40 10.37 -2.30
CA GLY A 53 -10.04 9.85 -2.08
C GLY A 53 -8.93 10.73 -2.67
N TRP A 54 -9.21 11.45 -3.76
CA TRP A 54 -8.25 12.31 -4.46
C TRP A 54 -7.86 13.57 -3.69
N LEU A 55 -8.85 14.23 -3.10
CA LEU A 55 -8.68 15.44 -2.30
C LEU A 55 -7.82 15.16 -1.04
N ILE A 56 -7.96 13.97 -0.45
CA ILE A 56 -7.17 13.55 0.72
C ILE A 56 -5.69 13.30 0.33
N PHE A 57 -5.43 12.76 -0.86
CA PHE A 57 -4.07 12.50 -1.33
C PHE A 57 -3.32 13.79 -1.72
N GLY A 58 -4.01 14.73 -2.38
CA GLY A 58 -3.45 16.01 -2.79
C GLY A 58 -3.13 16.95 -1.63
N LEU A 59 -3.89 16.88 -0.52
CA LEU A 59 -3.66 17.72 0.66
C LEU A 59 -2.52 17.22 1.57
N ALA A 60 -2.07 15.96 1.41
CA ALA A 60 -1.09 15.35 2.31
C ALA A 60 0.38 15.50 1.86
N TYR A 61 0.65 15.82 0.58
CA TYR A 61 2.02 15.81 0.03
C TYR A 61 2.23 16.89 -1.05
N LYS A 62 3.49 17.32 -1.26
CA LYS A 62 3.86 18.25 -2.35
C LYS A 62 3.45 17.67 -3.72
N PRO A 63 2.99 18.48 -4.71
CA PRO A 63 2.45 17.98 -5.99
C PRO A 63 3.35 16.97 -6.73
N LEU A 64 4.66 17.24 -6.80
CA LEU A 64 5.65 16.34 -7.41
C LEU A 64 5.83 15.01 -6.66
N VAL A 65 5.63 15.01 -5.34
CA VAL A 65 5.70 13.81 -4.52
C VAL A 65 4.43 12.97 -4.69
N VAL A 66 3.29 13.63 -4.94
CA VAL A 66 2.01 12.96 -5.25
C VAL A 66 2.08 12.26 -6.60
N THR A 67 2.53 12.94 -7.67
CA THR A 67 2.63 12.32 -9.01
C THR A 67 3.59 11.14 -9.03
N GLN A 68 4.77 11.26 -8.41
CA GLN A 68 5.71 10.14 -8.29
C GLN A 68 5.12 8.96 -7.50
N LYS A 69 4.38 9.24 -6.43
CA LYS A 69 3.75 8.19 -5.62
C LYS A 69 2.63 7.49 -6.41
N LEU A 70 1.81 8.24 -7.14
CA LEU A 70 0.75 7.70 -8.01
C LEU A 70 1.32 6.87 -9.16
N ALA A 71 2.39 7.34 -9.81
CA ALA A 71 3.06 6.58 -10.87
C ALA A 71 3.63 5.24 -10.36
N ARG A 72 4.22 5.23 -9.16
CA ARG A 72 4.68 3.99 -8.51
C ARG A 72 3.51 3.06 -8.20
N LEU A 73 2.42 3.61 -7.70
CA LEU A 73 1.21 2.86 -7.35
C LEU A 73 0.59 2.22 -8.59
N GLU A 74 0.48 2.96 -9.70
CA GLU A 74 0.01 2.46 -10.99
C GLU A 74 0.92 1.36 -11.52
N ARG A 75 2.24 1.56 -11.50
CA ARG A 75 3.21 0.57 -11.97
C ARG A 75 3.12 -0.73 -11.19
N ILE A 76 3.18 -0.66 -9.86
CA ILE A 76 3.17 -1.83 -8.99
C ILE A 76 1.81 -2.52 -9.04
N GLY A 77 0.72 -1.75 -8.97
CA GLY A 77 -0.63 -2.28 -9.01
C GLY A 77 -0.97 -2.96 -10.34
N THR A 78 -0.59 -2.35 -11.46
CA THR A 78 -0.76 -2.92 -12.80
C THR A 78 0.09 -4.17 -12.98
N SER A 79 1.33 -4.18 -12.46
CA SER A 79 2.21 -5.35 -12.48
C SER A 79 1.57 -6.55 -11.77
N ILE A 80 1.04 -6.35 -10.56
CA ILE A 80 0.34 -7.41 -9.80
C ILE A 80 -0.91 -7.86 -10.57
N PHE A 81 -1.72 -6.92 -11.05
CA PHE A 81 -2.96 -7.25 -11.75
C PHE A 81 -2.70 -8.10 -13.01
N ARG A 82 -1.75 -7.69 -13.85
CA ARG A 82 -1.42 -8.41 -15.09
C ARG A 82 -0.84 -9.80 -14.83
N GLU A 83 -0.01 -9.95 -13.81
CA GLU A 83 0.61 -11.24 -13.51
C GLU A 83 -0.39 -12.24 -12.94
N PHE A 84 -1.31 -11.79 -12.09
CA PHE A 84 -2.24 -12.67 -11.36
C PHE A 84 -3.71 -12.55 -11.82
N GLU A 85 -3.93 -12.11 -13.06
CA GLU A 85 -5.27 -11.95 -13.63
C GLU A 85 -6.02 -13.28 -13.65
N LYS A 86 -5.33 -14.38 -13.98
CA LYS A 86 -5.89 -15.73 -14.03
C LYS A 86 -6.36 -16.24 -12.66
N GLU A 87 -5.75 -15.76 -11.58
CA GLU A 87 -6.15 -16.05 -10.20
C GLU A 87 -7.35 -15.20 -9.71
N GLY A 88 -7.91 -14.33 -10.55
CA GLY A 88 -9.06 -13.50 -10.18
C GLY A 88 -8.71 -12.40 -9.18
N VAL A 89 -7.47 -11.89 -9.22
CA VAL A 89 -6.99 -10.85 -8.32
C VAL A 89 -7.81 -9.57 -8.45
N LYS A 90 -8.14 -8.96 -7.31
CA LYS A 90 -8.74 -7.63 -7.23
C LYS A 90 -7.78 -6.69 -6.52
N VAL A 91 -7.23 -5.74 -7.27
CA VAL A 91 -6.30 -4.72 -6.78
C VAL A 91 -7.04 -3.40 -6.60
N TYR A 92 -7.15 -2.96 -5.36
CA TYR A 92 -7.80 -1.72 -4.96
C TYR A 92 -6.74 -0.68 -4.60
N PRO A 93 -6.49 0.32 -5.45
CA PRO A 93 -5.55 1.39 -5.14
C PRO A 93 -6.19 2.48 -4.27
N THR A 94 -5.38 3.14 -3.44
CA THR A 94 -5.77 4.38 -2.72
C THR A 94 -7.06 4.23 -1.92
N VAL A 95 -7.18 3.19 -1.10
CA VAL A 95 -8.38 2.98 -0.29
C VAL A 95 -8.42 3.99 0.87
N PRO A 96 -9.46 4.83 0.97
CA PRO A 96 -9.56 5.83 2.01
C PRO A 96 -9.84 5.17 3.37
N VAL A 97 -9.07 5.58 4.37
CA VAL A 97 -9.23 5.14 5.76
C VAL A 97 -9.53 6.36 6.62
N GLU A 98 -10.57 6.28 7.43
CA GLU A 98 -10.94 7.35 8.35
C GLU A 98 -9.81 7.58 9.37
N ASN A 99 -9.43 8.85 9.58
CA ASN A 99 -8.41 9.28 10.54
C ASN A 99 -6.98 8.74 10.32
N ASN A 100 -6.69 8.17 9.15
CA ASN A 100 -5.37 7.63 8.82
C ASN A 100 -4.99 7.92 7.37
N ASN A 101 -3.72 7.69 7.03
CA ASN A 101 -3.28 7.71 5.64
C ASN A 101 -4.04 6.64 4.84
N PRO A 102 -4.42 6.92 3.58
CA PRO A 102 -5.05 5.93 2.72
C PRO A 102 -4.13 4.72 2.51
N ILE A 103 -4.72 3.54 2.35
CA ILE A 103 -3.99 2.32 1.99
C ILE A 103 -3.53 2.48 0.55
N ASP A 104 -2.23 2.29 0.31
CA ASP A 104 -1.67 2.48 -1.03
C ASP A 104 -2.20 1.41 -1.99
N LEU A 105 -2.06 0.13 -1.65
CA LEU A 105 -2.66 -0.97 -2.40
C LEU A 105 -3.27 -1.99 -1.45
N PHE A 106 -4.53 -2.34 -1.70
CA PHE A 106 -5.19 -3.48 -1.11
C PHE A 106 -5.41 -4.55 -2.18
N VAL A 107 -4.76 -5.70 -2.05
CA VAL A 107 -4.84 -6.81 -3.00
C VAL A 107 -5.66 -7.93 -2.38
N ARG A 108 -6.75 -8.32 -3.05
CA ARG A 108 -7.62 -9.40 -2.63
C ARG A 108 -7.54 -10.55 -3.64
N PHE A 109 -7.19 -11.72 -3.15
CA PHE A 109 -7.41 -12.99 -3.82
C PHE A 109 -8.64 -13.63 -3.19
N PRO A 110 -9.79 -13.65 -3.88
CA PRO A 110 -11.05 -14.12 -3.29
C PRO A 110 -10.88 -15.47 -2.59
N GLN A 111 -11.35 -15.55 -1.34
CA GLN A 111 -11.33 -16.77 -0.50
C GLN A 111 -9.95 -17.39 -0.21
N THR A 112 -8.85 -16.78 -0.68
CA THR A 112 -7.50 -17.36 -0.57
C THR A 112 -6.63 -16.54 0.38
N THR A 113 -6.37 -15.28 0.05
CA THR A 113 -5.51 -14.40 0.87
C THR A 113 -5.74 -12.92 0.56
N HIS A 114 -5.42 -12.06 1.52
CA HIS A 114 -5.42 -10.62 1.36
C HIS A 114 -4.01 -10.06 1.57
N LEU A 115 -3.67 -8.98 0.88
CA LEU A 115 -2.42 -8.26 1.11
C LEU A 115 -2.69 -6.76 1.24
N PHE A 116 -2.12 -6.17 2.28
CA PHE A 116 -2.00 -4.73 2.42
C PHE A 116 -0.57 -4.33 2.07
N ILE A 117 -0.40 -3.57 1.00
CA ILE A 117 0.91 -3.09 0.59
C ILE A 117 0.97 -1.58 0.86
N SER A 118 1.88 -1.18 1.73
CA SER A 118 2.21 0.23 1.95
C SER A 118 3.49 0.58 1.22
N ILE A 119 3.38 1.52 0.28
CA ILE A 119 4.48 1.97 -0.57
C ILE A 119 5.14 3.18 0.11
N ARG A 120 6.43 3.05 0.44
CA ARG A 120 7.17 4.07 1.16
C ARG A 120 8.53 4.34 0.53
N SER A 121 8.92 5.61 0.54
CA SER A 121 10.23 6.07 0.10
C SER A 121 10.65 7.27 0.95
N LYS A 122 11.90 7.27 1.40
CA LYS A 122 12.54 8.29 2.24
C LYS A 122 13.84 8.80 1.62
N GLY A 123 13.94 8.76 0.29
CA GLY A 123 15.15 9.14 -0.43
C GLY A 123 16.27 8.13 -0.20
N ASP A 124 17.51 8.57 -0.43
CA ASP A 124 18.72 7.73 -0.31
C ASP A 124 19.07 7.55 1.16
N ARG A 125 18.34 6.65 1.83
CA ARG A 125 18.41 6.41 3.27
C ARG A 125 18.20 4.94 3.57
N GLU A 126 18.89 4.49 4.61
CA GLU A 126 18.78 3.13 5.15
C GLU A 126 17.75 3.08 6.28
N ILE A 127 16.94 2.03 6.27
CA ILE A 127 15.92 1.75 7.28
C ILE A 127 16.47 0.71 8.25
N VAL A 128 16.57 1.11 9.52
CA VAL A 128 17.03 0.27 10.63
C VAL A 128 15.83 -0.06 11.52
N TYR A 129 15.76 -1.29 12.00
CA TYR A 129 14.73 -1.70 12.94
C TYR A 129 15.35 -1.85 14.33
N ASN A 130 14.81 -1.14 15.31
CA ASN A 130 15.19 -1.27 16.71
C ASN A 130 14.24 -2.24 17.38
N GLU A 131 14.72 -3.44 17.69
CA GLU A 131 13.94 -4.52 18.30
C GLU A 131 13.45 -4.18 19.70
N ALA A 132 14.31 -3.60 20.55
CA ALA A 132 13.97 -3.29 21.94
C ALA A 132 12.79 -2.32 22.07
N ARG A 133 12.62 -1.45 21.08
CA ARG A 133 11.53 -0.45 21.05
C ARG A 133 10.48 -0.75 19.98
N GLU A 134 10.67 -1.81 19.20
CA GLU A 134 9.89 -2.19 18.03
C GLU A 134 9.62 -1.01 17.07
N VAL A 135 10.61 -0.15 16.84
CA VAL A 135 10.47 1.06 16.01
C VAL A 135 11.34 1.00 14.77
N LEU A 136 10.78 1.47 13.66
CA LEU A 136 11.54 1.80 12.47
C LEU A 136 12.27 3.12 12.66
N GLN A 137 13.55 3.12 12.34
CA GLN A 137 14.44 4.26 12.35
C GLN A 137 15.03 4.46 10.96
N VAL A 138 15.26 5.72 10.60
CA VAL A 138 15.89 6.11 9.35
C VAL A 138 17.27 6.65 9.68
N LYS A 139 18.30 6.09 9.06
CA LYS A 139 19.67 6.61 9.15
C LYS A 139 19.75 7.97 8.48
N ARG A 140 20.30 8.96 9.16
CA ARG A 140 20.51 10.30 8.58
C ARG A 140 21.71 10.23 7.63
N LYS A 141 21.68 11.05 6.57
CA LYS A 141 22.76 11.15 5.58
C LYS A 141 23.99 11.85 6.15
N ASP A 142 23.76 12.87 6.98
CA ASP A 142 24.81 13.84 7.33
C ASP A 142 25.47 13.57 8.70
N ASN A 143 24.89 12.69 9.51
CA ASN A 143 25.39 12.31 10.82
C ASN A 143 24.93 10.86 11.07
N ASN A 144 25.77 9.99 11.62
CA ASN A 144 25.44 8.59 11.97
C ASN A 144 24.26 8.40 12.96
N GLY A 145 23.49 9.45 13.24
CA GLY A 145 22.29 9.44 14.06
C GLY A 145 21.10 8.75 13.40
N LEU A 146 20.34 8.05 14.23
CA LEU A 146 19.09 7.39 13.87
C LEU A 146 17.90 8.29 14.21
N LYS A 147 16.99 8.51 13.26
CA LYS A 147 15.73 9.24 13.50
C LYS A 147 14.56 8.27 13.47
N ILE A 148 13.69 8.30 14.47
CA ILE A 148 12.46 7.50 14.48
C ILE A 148 11.60 7.88 13.27
N TRP A 149 11.15 6.87 12.52
CA TRP A 149 10.21 7.04 11.42
C TRP A 149 8.82 7.34 11.99
N LYS A 150 8.33 8.57 11.75
CA LYS A 150 6.97 9.01 12.06
C LYS A 150 6.24 9.45 10.78
N PRO A 151 4.96 9.09 10.59
CA PRO A 151 4.25 8.00 11.28
C PRO A 151 4.92 6.63 11.01
N CYS A 152 4.74 5.66 11.90
CA CYS A 152 5.39 4.35 11.74
C CYS A 152 4.57 3.44 10.78
N PRO A 153 5.14 3.04 9.63
CA PRO A 153 4.40 2.23 8.64
C PRO A 153 3.89 0.89 9.19
N LEU A 154 4.60 0.29 10.16
CA LEU A 154 4.19 -0.98 10.78
C LEU A 154 2.90 -0.85 11.60
N VAL A 155 2.65 0.33 12.18
CA VAL A 155 1.43 0.61 12.94
C VAL A 155 0.27 0.85 11.97
N GLU A 156 0.51 1.64 10.92
CA GLU A 156 -0.48 1.91 9.87
C GLU A 156 -1.00 0.60 9.25
N LEU A 157 -0.08 -0.31 8.87
CA LEU A 157 -0.43 -1.62 8.31
C LEU A 157 -1.30 -2.48 9.25
N ALA A 158 -1.07 -2.40 10.56
CA ALA A 158 -1.88 -3.12 11.53
C ALA A 158 -3.27 -2.48 11.72
N ASP A 159 -3.35 -1.15 11.65
CA ASP A 159 -4.61 -0.44 11.77
C ASP A 159 -5.48 -0.63 10.51
N TYR A 160 -4.88 -0.82 9.33
CA TYR A 160 -5.58 -1.15 8.08
C TYR A 160 -6.31 -2.50 8.14
N GLU A 161 -5.70 -3.52 8.73
CA GLU A 161 -6.33 -4.83 8.92
C GLU A 161 -7.57 -4.72 9.83
N LYS A 162 -7.45 -3.99 10.93
CA LYS A 162 -8.59 -3.70 11.82
C LYS A 162 -9.68 -2.93 11.11
N TRP A 163 -9.30 -1.94 10.29
CA TRP A 163 -10.25 -1.16 9.50
C TRP A 163 -10.99 -2.02 8.48
N LEU A 164 -10.31 -2.94 7.77
CA LEU A 164 -10.95 -3.85 6.81
C LEU A 164 -11.97 -4.74 7.50
N THR A 165 -11.68 -5.28 8.68
CA THR A 165 -12.62 -6.12 9.42
C THR A 165 -13.94 -5.38 9.72
N LYS A 166 -13.84 -4.08 10.04
CA LYS A 166 -15.00 -3.21 10.27
C LYS A 166 -15.71 -2.82 8.97
N ASN A 167 -14.96 -2.61 7.89
CA ASN A 167 -15.43 -2.10 6.61
C ASN A 167 -15.56 -3.17 5.51
N ARG A 168 -15.60 -4.45 5.88
CA ARG A 168 -15.67 -5.61 4.96
C ARG A 168 -16.83 -5.53 3.97
N ASP A 169 -17.94 -4.92 4.39
CA ASP A 169 -19.13 -4.73 3.58
C ASP A 169 -18.81 -3.83 2.36
N LYS A 170 -17.85 -2.90 2.47
CA LYS A 170 -17.37 -2.05 1.36
C LYS A 170 -16.69 -2.85 0.25
N PHE A 171 -16.25 -4.07 0.51
CA PHE A 171 -15.60 -4.92 -0.47
C PHE A 171 -16.45 -6.14 -0.83
N LEU A 172 -17.73 -6.17 -0.45
CA LEU A 172 -18.60 -7.33 -0.66
C LEU A 172 -17.94 -8.61 -0.10
N MET A 173 -17.36 -8.52 1.10
CA MET A 173 -16.76 -9.65 1.81
C MET A 173 -17.71 -10.17 2.87
N THR A 174 -17.76 -11.49 3.02
CA THR A 174 -18.43 -12.11 4.17
C THR A 174 -17.60 -11.91 5.44
N SER A 175 -18.23 -12.00 6.61
CA SER A 175 -17.50 -11.99 7.90
C SER A 175 -16.46 -13.11 7.98
N ARG A 176 -16.75 -14.29 7.40
CA ARG A 176 -15.82 -15.41 7.33
C ARG A 176 -14.59 -15.06 6.48
N GLU A 177 -14.80 -14.46 5.32
CA GLU A 177 -13.72 -14.03 4.43
C GLU A 177 -12.87 -12.94 5.08
N ALA A 178 -13.48 -11.95 5.75
CA ALA A 178 -12.72 -10.87 6.39
C ALA A 178 -11.87 -11.34 7.58
N GLN A 179 -12.34 -12.32 8.36
CA GLN A 179 -11.68 -12.73 9.61
C GLN A 179 -10.80 -13.98 9.49
N LYS A 180 -11.17 -14.94 8.64
CA LYS A 180 -10.46 -16.22 8.54
C LYS A 180 -9.47 -16.28 7.39
N THR A 181 -9.54 -15.34 6.44
CA THR A 181 -8.61 -15.31 5.30
C THR A 181 -7.25 -14.77 5.76
N PRO A 182 -6.16 -15.49 5.49
CA PRO A 182 -4.82 -15.04 5.86
C PRO A 182 -4.50 -13.71 5.19
N THR A 183 -4.01 -12.76 5.97
CA THR A 183 -3.70 -11.40 5.52
C THR A 183 -2.22 -11.10 5.70
N ALA A 184 -1.54 -10.73 4.62
CA ALA A 184 -0.15 -10.25 4.66
C ALA A 184 -0.10 -8.73 4.79
N LYS A 185 0.72 -8.24 5.71
CA LYS A 185 1.09 -6.82 5.83
C LYS A 185 2.44 -6.64 5.16
N VAL A 186 2.52 -5.82 4.13
CA VAL A 186 3.71 -5.65 3.31
C VAL A 186 4.12 -4.19 3.33
N LEU A 187 5.33 -3.92 3.81
CA LEU A 187 6.00 -2.64 3.67
C LEU A 187 6.92 -2.70 2.45
N LEU A 188 6.52 -1.99 1.41
CA LEU A 188 7.29 -1.89 0.18
C LEU A 188 8.23 -0.69 0.23
N LEU A 189 9.54 -0.94 0.16
CA LEU A 189 10.56 0.09 0.07
C LEU A 189 10.89 0.36 -1.39
N CYS A 190 10.53 1.56 -1.87
CA CYS A 190 10.90 2.01 -3.20
C CYS A 190 12.30 2.66 -3.20
N PRO A 191 13.19 2.28 -4.13
CA PRO A 191 14.47 2.93 -4.33
C PRO A 191 14.35 4.46 -4.43
N PRO A 192 15.34 5.22 -3.93
CA PRO A 192 16.63 4.77 -3.42
C PRO A 192 16.63 4.30 -1.94
N THR A 193 15.47 4.22 -1.29
CA THR A 193 15.38 3.74 0.10
C THR A 193 15.61 2.24 0.19
N LYS A 194 16.46 1.82 1.14
CA LYS A 194 16.81 0.40 1.34
C LYS A 194 16.69 0.01 2.81
N ALA A 195 16.42 -1.27 3.07
CA ALA A 195 16.61 -1.83 4.39
C ALA A 195 18.12 -1.92 4.69
N SER A 196 18.51 -1.72 5.95
CA SER A 196 19.87 -1.96 6.40
C SER A 196 20.31 -3.39 6.09
N ALA A 197 21.55 -3.59 5.65
CA ALA A 197 22.10 -4.95 5.48
C ALA A 197 22.39 -5.65 6.82
N ASN A 198 22.46 -4.87 7.92
CA ASN A 198 22.92 -5.35 9.23
C ASN A 198 21.77 -5.79 10.16
N HIS A 199 20.62 -6.17 9.62
CA HIS A 199 19.56 -6.75 10.46
C HIS A 199 19.97 -8.14 10.93
N LYS A 200 19.59 -8.49 12.16
CA LYS A 200 19.90 -9.80 12.72
C LYS A 200 19.17 -10.91 11.98
N GLU A 201 19.78 -12.08 11.98
CA GLU A 201 19.36 -13.20 11.14
C GLU A 201 17.97 -13.73 11.49
N HIS A 202 17.60 -13.70 12.78
CA HIS A 202 16.29 -14.15 13.26
C HIS A 202 15.11 -13.26 12.83
N LEU A 203 15.39 -12.08 12.26
CA LEU A 203 14.36 -11.22 11.68
C LEU A 203 14.00 -11.65 10.26
N TYR A 204 14.78 -12.52 9.63
CA TYR A 204 14.49 -13.04 8.31
C TYR A 204 13.71 -14.35 8.40
N THR A 205 12.80 -14.55 7.44
CA THR A 205 12.07 -15.80 7.26
C THR A 205 12.08 -16.20 5.79
N GLU A 206 11.94 -17.48 5.51
CA GLU A 206 11.84 -18.00 4.16
C GLU A 206 10.37 -18.15 3.77
N ILE A 207 10.00 -17.60 2.62
CA ILE A 207 8.68 -17.73 2.01
C ILE A 207 8.91 -18.20 0.58
N GLY A 208 8.61 -19.48 0.34
CA GLY A 208 8.99 -20.14 -0.91
C GLY A 208 10.50 -20.13 -1.07
N ASP A 209 10.98 -19.50 -2.15
CA ASP A 209 12.39 -19.35 -2.50
C ASP A 209 12.98 -17.98 -2.08
N MET A 210 12.22 -17.19 -1.30
CA MET A 210 12.60 -15.84 -0.90
C MET A 210 12.95 -15.76 0.58
N ARG A 211 14.08 -15.13 0.88
CA ARG A 211 14.43 -14.68 2.23
C ARG A 211 13.89 -13.27 2.45
N VAL A 212 12.91 -13.12 3.33
CA VAL A 212 12.17 -11.86 3.55
C VAL A 212 12.34 -11.37 4.98
N LEU A 213 12.56 -10.07 5.15
CA LEU A 213 12.64 -9.43 6.46
C LEU A 213 11.25 -9.29 7.07
N VAL A 214 11.07 -9.76 8.31
CA VAL A 214 9.82 -9.71 9.07
C VAL A 214 10.01 -8.85 10.31
N LEU A 215 9.27 -7.75 10.38
CA LEU A 215 9.34 -6.83 11.51
C LEU A 215 8.08 -6.95 12.37
N ARG A 216 8.27 -6.96 13.69
CA ARG A 216 7.18 -7.08 14.67
C ARG A 216 6.85 -5.73 15.29
N ARG A 217 5.57 -5.44 15.48
CA ARG A 217 5.12 -4.34 16.35
C ARG A 217 3.66 -4.49 16.79
N LYS A 218 2.74 -4.45 15.83
CA LYS A 218 1.31 -4.73 16.03
C LYS A 218 0.90 -5.88 15.11
N GLY A 219 1.65 -6.97 15.24
CA GLY A 219 1.70 -8.08 14.29
C GLY A 219 2.98 -8.06 13.44
N SER A 220 3.05 -9.01 12.51
CA SER A 220 4.18 -9.18 11.59
C SER A 220 3.94 -8.41 10.30
N ALA A 221 4.94 -7.67 9.84
CA ALA A 221 4.95 -7.08 8.50
C ALA A 221 6.20 -7.51 7.74
N PHE A 222 6.00 -7.88 6.48
CA PHE A 222 7.04 -8.26 5.54
C PHE A 222 7.61 -7.00 4.90
N VAL A 223 8.93 -6.87 4.88
CA VAL A 223 9.63 -5.76 4.22
C VAL A 223 10.27 -6.30 2.96
N ILE A 224 9.89 -5.74 1.83
CA ILE A 224 10.38 -6.12 0.51
C ILE A 224 10.73 -4.88 -0.32
N THR A 225 11.48 -5.09 -1.40
CA THR A 225 11.77 -4.06 -2.39
C THR A 225 10.83 -4.14 -3.59
N GLU A 226 10.80 -3.08 -4.40
CA GLU A 226 9.93 -3.02 -5.58
C GLU A 226 10.12 -4.15 -6.58
N SER A 227 11.35 -4.59 -6.82
CA SER A 227 11.67 -5.72 -7.71
C SER A 227 11.16 -7.07 -7.20
N GLU A 228 10.87 -7.17 -5.90
CA GLU A 228 10.52 -8.43 -5.24
C GLU A 228 9.00 -8.64 -5.10
N VAL A 229 8.19 -7.64 -5.46
CA VAL A 229 6.73 -7.64 -5.22
C VAL A 229 6.05 -8.87 -5.83
N ASN A 230 6.23 -9.09 -7.12
CA ASN A 230 5.54 -10.18 -7.81
C ASN A 230 6.02 -11.55 -7.31
N ARG A 231 7.33 -11.70 -7.07
CA ARG A 231 7.92 -12.92 -6.51
C ARG A 231 7.34 -13.20 -5.12
N PHE A 232 7.21 -12.17 -4.28
CA PHE A 232 6.60 -12.30 -2.95
C PHE A 232 5.14 -12.71 -3.04
N VAL A 233 4.34 -12.06 -3.89
CA VAL A 233 2.92 -12.39 -4.07
C VAL A 233 2.77 -13.84 -4.53
N ARG A 234 3.60 -14.29 -5.48
CA ARG A 234 3.62 -15.68 -5.96
C ARG A 234 3.96 -16.66 -4.83
N ALA A 235 5.05 -16.42 -4.10
CA ALA A 235 5.48 -17.28 -3.00
C ALA A 235 4.44 -17.33 -1.88
N TRP A 236 3.80 -16.19 -1.59
CA TRP A 236 2.73 -16.09 -0.60
C TRP A 236 1.48 -16.86 -1.03
N LEU A 237 1.03 -16.70 -2.28
CA LEU A 237 -0.11 -17.46 -2.83
C LEU A 237 0.13 -18.97 -2.79
N SER A 238 1.36 -19.40 -3.10
CA SER A 238 1.75 -20.81 -3.12
C SER A 238 1.59 -21.51 -1.77
N LYS A 239 1.59 -20.74 -0.66
CA LYS A 239 1.38 -21.26 0.69
C LYS A 239 -0.08 -21.62 0.99
N TYR A 240 -1.02 -21.08 0.21
CA TYR A 240 -2.46 -21.18 0.45
C TYR A 240 -3.25 -21.79 -0.73
N LYS A 241 -2.56 -22.13 -1.83
CA LYS A 241 -3.07 -23.03 -2.87
C LYS A 241 -2.86 -24.47 -2.41
#